data_AF-A0A843UV17-F1
#
_entry.id   AF-A0A843UV17-F1
#
_cell.length_a   1.000
_cell.length_b   1.000
_cell.length_c   1.000
_cell.angle_alpha   90.00
_cell.angle_beta   90.00
_cell.angle_gamma   90.00
#
_symmetry.space_group_name_H-M   'P 1'
#
loop_
_entity.id
_entity.type
_entity.pdbx_description
1 polymer ?
#
loop_
_entity_poly.entity_id
_entity_poly.type
_entity_poly.pdbx_seq_one_letter_code
_entity_poly.pdbx_strand_id
1 'polypeptide(L)'
;MAEEEQAKTDCSPHLPVILLLQPPTGSLGEQLSRRFRLLKPWEAEDGVDEASGEPSDAFLARHADAVRSAVCFPGCGVSARLLALLPRLECVVTPSMGVNHIDMAECQRRGVAVANAGAVFCADTADYAVGLLIDVLRRVSAADRYVRSGRWPQQGKFPLGSKVDPHLLFVSRSPNIIGA
;
A
#
# COMPACT_ATOMS: atom_id res chain seq x y z
N MET A 1 58.33 14.55 -13.59
CA MET A 1 58.20 13.10 -13.36
C MET A 1 57.47 12.96 -12.03
N ALA A 2 56.15 13.20 -11.96
CA ALA A 2 55.05 12.52 -12.66
C ALA A 2 54.96 11.04 -12.28
N GLU A 3 53.83 10.71 -11.62
CA GLU A 3 53.12 9.43 -11.55
C GLU A 3 53.81 8.35 -10.69
N GLU A 4 53.16 7.66 -9.74
CA GLU A 4 51.77 7.21 -9.63
C GLU A 4 51.21 7.35 -8.21
N GLU A 5 50.23 8.23 -8.08
CA GLU A 5 49.15 8.15 -7.09
C GLU A 5 47.96 7.55 -7.84
N GLN A 6 47.55 6.32 -7.53
CA GLN A 6 46.14 5.83 -7.57
C GLN A 6 46.07 4.30 -7.50
N ALA A 7 45.96 3.79 -6.27
CA ALA A 7 45.27 2.54 -5.99
C ALA A 7 44.31 2.76 -4.83
N LYS A 8 43.39 3.72 -5.01
CA LYS A 8 42.19 3.81 -4.18
C LYS A 8 41.12 3.02 -4.89
N THR A 9 41.08 1.72 -4.61
CA THR A 9 40.01 0.80 -5.02
C THR A 9 38.67 1.43 -4.62
N ASP A 10 37.94 1.92 -5.61
CA ASP A 10 36.59 2.45 -5.46
C ASP A 10 35.64 1.31 -5.11
N CYS A 11 35.50 1.05 -3.81
CA CYS A 11 34.59 0.05 -3.27
C CYS A 11 33.39 0.76 -2.64
N SER A 12 32.68 1.57 -3.44
CA SER A 12 31.33 2.00 -3.08
C SER A 12 30.36 0.83 -3.35
N PRO A 13 29.60 0.32 -2.36
CA PRO A 13 28.67 -0.77 -2.62
C PRO A 13 27.55 -0.25 -3.55
N HIS A 14 27.41 -0.84 -4.74
CA HIS A 14 26.26 -0.58 -5.61
C HIS A 14 24.98 -0.98 -4.86
N LEU A 15 24.28 0.01 -4.31
CA LEU A 15 23.03 -0.23 -3.60
C LEU A 15 22.01 -0.85 -4.56
N PRO A 16 21.27 -1.90 -4.15
CA PRO A 16 20.22 -2.48 -4.96
C PRO A 16 19.16 -1.42 -5.32
N VAL A 17 18.67 -1.49 -6.55
CA VAL A 17 17.74 -0.50 -7.12
C VAL A 17 16.31 -0.96 -6.90
N ILE A 18 15.50 -0.08 -6.31
CA ILE A 18 14.07 -0.28 -6.14
C ILE A 18 13.32 0.76 -6.96
N LEU A 19 12.40 0.30 -7.80
CA LEU A 19 11.45 1.16 -8.48
C LEU A 19 10.30 1.50 -7.53
N LEU A 20 10.06 2.78 -7.28
CA LEU A 20 8.87 3.24 -6.58
C LEU A 20 7.86 3.69 -7.62
N LEU A 21 6.63 3.17 -7.59
CA LEU A 21 5.59 3.57 -8.53
C LEU A 21 4.84 4.84 -8.11
N GLN A 22 4.85 5.14 -6.80
CA GLN A 22 4.30 6.39 -6.26
C GLN A 22 5.15 6.93 -5.10
N PRO A 23 5.05 8.24 -4.80
CA PRO A 23 5.71 8.83 -3.64
C PRO A 23 5.30 8.13 -2.33
N PRO A 24 6.25 7.59 -1.56
CA PRO A 24 5.93 6.95 -0.29
C PRO A 24 5.49 8.00 0.74
N THR A 25 4.54 7.64 1.60
CA THR A 25 4.10 8.49 2.70
C THR A 25 4.94 8.27 3.97
N GLY A 26 4.97 9.27 4.86
CA GLY A 26 5.67 9.18 6.14
C GLY A 26 7.19 8.93 6.00
N SER A 27 7.76 8.18 6.93
CA SER A 27 9.21 7.91 6.98
C SER A 27 9.67 6.80 6.02
N LEU A 28 8.77 6.17 5.25
CA LEU A 28 9.11 5.01 4.43
C LEU A 28 10.17 5.34 3.37
N GLY A 29 10.03 6.47 2.67
CA GLY A 29 11.01 6.90 1.67
C GLY A 29 12.41 7.10 2.23
N GLU A 30 12.51 7.72 3.41
CA GLU A 30 13.77 7.93 4.12
C GLU A 30 14.38 6.61 4.61
N GLN A 31 13.55 5.70 5.12
CA GLN A 31 14.03 4.39 5.57
C GLN A 31 14.54 3.52 4.42
N LEU A 32 13.90 3.61 3.24
CA LEU A 32 14.34 2.90 2.04
C LEU A 32 15.62 3.52 1.46
N SER A 33 15.76 4.85 1.41
CA SER A 33 16.94 5.51 0.84
C SER A 33 18.23 5.21 1.60
N ARG A 34 18.15 4.84 2.88
CA ARG A 34 19.30 4.40 3.69
C ARG A 34 19.92 3.07 3.22
N ARG A 35 19.17 2.25 2.47
CA ARG A 35 19.58 0.87 2.10
C ARG A 35 19.49 0.57 0.61
N PHE A 36 18.78 1.40 -0.15
CA PHE A 36 18.46 1.17 -1.56
C PHE A 36 18.64 2.43 -2.38
N ARG A 37 18.98 2.25 -3.65
CA ARG A 37 18.86 3.33 -4.63
C ARG A 37 17.41 3.39 -5.11
N LEU A 38 16.73 4.50 -4.83
CA LEU A 38 15.33 4.69 -5.20
C LEU A 38 15.23 5.24 -6.61
N LEU A 39 14.58 4.50 -7.50
CA LEU A 39 14.22 4.95 -8.83
C LEU A 39 12.79 5.49 -8.78
N LYS A 40 12.63 6.77 -9.12
CA LYS A 40 11.40 7.53 -8.92
C LYS A 40 10.98 8.17 -10.25
N PRO A 41 10.03 7.57 -10.98
CA PRO A 41 9.60 8.05 -12.29
C PRO A 41 9.17 9.52 -12.30
N TRP A 42 8.49 9.99 -11.24
CA TRP A 42 8.01 11.38 -11.13
C TRP A 42 9.11 12.45 -10.95
N GLU A 43 10.37 12.05 -10.71
CA GLU A 43 11.50 12.99 -10.65
C GLU A 43 12.21 13.15 -12.01
N ALA A 44 11.86 12.34 -13.01
CA ALA A 44 12.43 12.40 -14.35
C ALA A 44 11.46 13.08 -15.34
N GLU A 45 12.00 13.93 -16.22
CA GLU A 45 11.21 14.68 -17.23
C GLU A 45 10.41 13.76 -18.15
N ASP A 46 10.97 12.61 -18.52
CA ASP A 46 10.36 11.59 -19.37
C ASP A 46 9.86 10.38 -18.56
N GLY A 47 9.79 10.49 -17.24
CA GLY A 47 9.61 9.34 -16.36
C GLY A 47 8.17 8.85 -16.23
N VAL A 48 7.20 9.73 -16.43
CA VAL A 48 5.76 9.44 -16.29
C VAL A 48 5.05 9.76 -17.60
N ASP A 49 4.17 8.87 -18.03
CA ASP A 49 3.27 9.11 -19.15
C ASP A 49 2.13 10.05 -18.71
N GLU A 50 1.98 11.20 -19.36
CA GLU A 50 1.04 12.23 -18.94
C GLU A 50 -0.44 11.80 -19.04
N ALA A 51 -0.76 10.89 -19.96
CA ALA A 51 -2.13 10.44 -20.19
C ALA A 51 -2.59 9.43 -19.12
N SER A 52 -1.70 8.54 -18.71
CA SER A 52 -1.99 7.46 -17.76
C SER A 52 -1.55 7.77 -16.33
N GLY A 53 -0.58 8.66 -16.13
CA GLY A 53 0.08 8.88 -14.84
C GLY A 53 0.96 7.72 -14.38
N GLU A 54 1.24 6.74 -15.25
CA GLU A 54 2.09 5.58 -14.98
C GLU A 54 3.54 5.83 -15.43
N PRO A 55 4.52 5.03 -14.97
CA PRO A 55 5.88 5.11 -15.51
C PRO A 55 5.92 4.85 -17.02
N SER A 56 6.63 5.71 -17.73
CA SER A 56 6.74 5.65 -19.20
C SER A 56 7.53 4.42 -19.65
N ASP A 57 7.22 3.93 -20.85
CA ASP A 57 7.93 2.78 -21.44
C ASP A 57 9.43 3.05 -21.59
N ALA A 58 9.79 4.25 -22.06
CA ALA A 58 11.17 4.66 -22.27
C ALA A 58 11.96 4.67 -20.95
N PHE A 59 11.35 5.17 -19.87
CA PHE A 59 11.96 5.19 -18.55
C PHE A 59 12.16 3.77 -18.01
N LEU A 60 11.14 2.92 -18.10
CA LEU A 60 11.23 1.53 -17.65
C LEU A 60 12.29 0.74 -18.44
N ALA A 61 12.31 0.88 -19.77
CA ALA A 61 13.27 0.20 -20.63
C ALA A 61 14.72 0.60 -20.32
N ARG A 62 14.97 1.89 -20.05
CA ARG A 62 16.31 2.41 -19.67
C ARG A 62 16.82 1.83 -18.36
N HIS A 63 15.93 1.36 -17.49
CA HIS A 63 16.27 0.80 -16.18
C HIS A 63 15.98 -0.70 -16.03
N ALA A 64 15.57 -1.36 -17.12
CA ALA A 64 15.13 -2.76 -17.17
C ALA A 64 16.14 -3.74 -16.55
N ASP A 65 17.43 -3.50 -16.76
CA ASP A 65 18.51 -4.37 -16.27
C ASP A 65 18.88 -4.16 -14.80
N ALA A 66 18.49 -3.01 -14.22
CA ALA A 66 18.87 -2.61 -12.88
C ALA A 66 17.78 -2.87 -11.84
N VAL A 67 16.51 -2.79 -12.23
CA VAL A 67 15.37 -2.94 -11.31
C VAL A 67 15.12 -4.42 -11.02
N ARG A 68 15.37 -4.82 -9.76
CA ARG A 68 15.04 -6.17 -9.25
C ARG A 68 13.80 -6.19 -8.38
N SER A 69 13.41 -5.04 -7.84
CA SER A 69 12.23 -4.94 -6.97
C SER A 69 11.45 -3.67 -7.25
N ALA A 70 10.12 -3.77 -7.14
CA ALA A 70 9.21 -2.65 -7.28
C ALA A 70 8.34 -2.51 -6.03
N VAL A 71 8.08 -1.28 -5.61
CA VAL A 71 7.10 -0.95 -4.57
C VAL A 71 5.91 -0.27 -5.23
N CYS A 72 4.74 -0.88 -5.07
CA CYS A 72 3.49 -0.39 -5.63
C CYS A 72 2.45 -0.11 -4.54
N PHE A 73 1.49 0.76 -4.88
CA PHE A 73 0.45 1.23 -3.97
C PHE A 73 -0.91 1.09 -4.64
N PRO A 74 -2.01 0.97 -3.86
CA PRO A 74 -3.35 1.02 -4.43
C PRO A 74 -3.54 2.28 -5.29
N GLY A 75 -3.92 2.11 -6.55
CA GLY A 75 -4.09 3.20 -7.53
C GLY A 75 -2.98 3.28 -8.58
N CYS A 76 -1.81 2.68 -8.36
CA CYS A 76 -0.77 2.53 -9.39
C CYS A 76 -0.29 1.07 -9.42
N GLY A 77 -0.84 0.33 -10.38
CA GLY A 77 -0.70 -1.12 -10.45
C GLY A 77 0.58 -1.63 -11.10
N VAL A 78 0.86 -2.90 -10.89
CA VAL A 78 1.89 -3.65 -11.63
C VAL A 78 1.17 -4.42 -12.73
N SER A 79 1.14 -3.85 -13.93
CA SER A 79 0.47 -4.43 -15.10
C SER A 79 1.38 -5.38 -15.89
N ALA A 80 0.80 -6.22 -16.75
CA ALA A 80 1.56 -7.05 -17.69
C ALA A 80 2.53 -6.23 -18.58
N ARG A 81 2.16 -5.00 -18.96
CA ARG A 81 3.02 -4.05 -19.68
C ARG A 81 4.30 -3.76 -18.90
N LEU A 82 4.15 -3.34 -17.65
CA LEU A 82 5.27 -3.00 -16.78
C LEU A 82 6.17 -4.23 -16.54
N LEU A 83 5.55 -5.39 -16.28
CA LEU A 83 6.27 -6.65 -16.11
C LEU A 83 7.06 -7.01 -17.38
N ALA A 84 6.52 -6.79 -18.57
CA ALA A 84 7.22 -7.02 -19.84
C ALA A 84 8.46 -6.14 -20.01
N LEU A 85 8.41 -4.89 -19.57
CA LEU A 85 9.51 -3.93 -19.67
C LEU A 85 10.59 -4.13 -18.58
N LEU A 86 10.28 -4.88 -17.52
CA LEU A 86 11.21 -5.18 -16.42
C LEU A 86 11.49 -6.70 -16.33
N PRO A 87 12.27 -7.27 -17.26
CA PRO A 87 12.51 -8.71 -17.34
C PRO A 87 13.33 -9.26 -16.16
N ARG A 88 14.03 -8.40 -15.40
CA ARG A 88 14.82 -8.77 -14.21
C ARG A 88 14.09 -8.52 -12.89
N LEU A 89 12.80 -8.18 -12.94
CA LEU A 89 12.01 -8.00 -11.73
C LEU A 89 11.85 -9.35 -11.01
N GLU A 90 12.21 -9.39 -9.73
CA GLU A 90 12.17 -10.60 -8.90
C GLU A 90 11.08 -10.49 -7.82
N CYS A 91 10.76 -9.27 -7.38
CA CYS A 91 9.84 -9.05 -6.28
C CYS A 91 9.01 -7.77 -6.45
N VAL A 92 7.73 -7.85 -6.09
CA VAL A 92 6.82 -6.72 -5.95
C VAL A 92 6.38 -6.64 -4.49
N VAL A 93 6.53 -5.47 -3.88
CA VAL A 93 6.12 -5.20 -2.51
C VAL A 93 4.99 -4.18 -2.51
N THR A 94 3.91 -4.45 -1.79
CA THR A 94 2.83 -3.49 -1.59
C THR A 94 2.49 -3.32 -0.11
N PRO A 95 2.46 -2.08 0.43
CA PRO A 95 2.06 -1.81 1.80
C PRO A 95 0.52 -1.78 1.91
N SER A 96 -0.14 -2.84 1.43
CA SER A 96 -1.59 -2.97 1.41
C SER A 96 -2.01 -4.40 1.71
N MET A 97 -3.29 -4.59 2.03
CA MET A 97 -3.92 -5.92 2.19
C MET A 97 -4.22 -6.57 0.84
N GLY A 98 -4.88 -5.83 -0.05
CA GLY A 98 -5.32 -6.31 -1.36
C GLY A 98 -4.20 -6.28 -2.39
N VAL A 99 -4.28 -7.16 -3.38
CA VAL A 99 -3.32 -7.24 -4.50
C VAL A 99 -4.00 -7.08 -5.87
N ASN A 100 -5.22 -6.54 -5.90
CA ASN A 100 -6.04 -6.41 -7.13
C ASN A 100 -5.38 -5.51 -8.19
N HIS A 101 -4.49 -4.62 -7.78
CA HIS A 101 -3.71 -3.74 -8.66
C HIS A 101 -2.44 -4.41 -9.19
N ILE A 102 -2.19 -5.68 -8.89
CA ILE A 102 -1.02 -6.43 -9.37
C ILE A 102 -1.53 -7.55 -10.28
N ASP A 103 -0.94 -7.68 -11.47
CA ASP A 103 -1.19 -8.82 -12.36
C ASP A 103 -0.54 -10.09 -11.77
N MET A 104 -1.27 -10.73 -10.86
CA MET A 104 -0.82 -11.92 -10.14
C MET A 104 -0.54 -13.10 -11.08
N ALA A 105 -1.30 -13.22 -12.16
CA ALA A 105 -1.13 -14.30 -13.13
C ALA A 105 0.20 -14.14 -13.89
N GLU A 106 0.50 -12.92 -14.32
CA GLU A 106 1.75 -12.64 -15.02
C GLU A 106 2.96 -12.70 -14.07
N CYS A 107 2.82 -12.22 -12.84
CA CYS A 107 3.84 -12.39 -11.79
C CYS A 107 4.14 -13.89 -11.57
N GLN A 108 3.11 -14.72 -11.43
CA GLN A 108 3.27 -16.16 -11.26
C GLN A 108 3.95 -16.81 -12.47
N ARG A 109 3.55 -16.44 -13.70
CA ARG A 109 4.14 -16.97 -14.94
C ARG A 109 5.64 -16.66 -15.05
N ARG A 110 6.07 -15.52 -14.53
CA ARG A 110 7.46 -15.05 -14.57
C ARG A 110 8.29 -15.46 -13.35
N GLY A 111 7.67 -16.02 -12.31
CA GLY A 111 8.34 -16.31 -11.04
C GLY A 111 8.65 -15.08 -10.20
N VAL A 112 7.88 -13.99 -10.36
CA VAL A 112 8.00 -12.76 -9.55
C VAL A 112 7.28 -12.97 -8.22
N ALA A 113 7.99 -12.82 -7.11
CA ALA A 113 7.42 -12.89 -5.78
C ALA A 113 6.57 -11.65 -5.49
N VAL A 114 5.47 -11.82 -4.75
CA VAL A 114 4.61 -10.70 -4.31
C VAL A 114 4.49 -10.73 -2.80
N ALA A 115 4.88 -9.63 -2.15
CA ALA A 115 4.77 -9.44 -0.71
C ALA A 115 3.78 -8.30 -0.41
N ASN A 116 2.81 -8.58 0.45
CA ASN A 116 1.84 -7.60 0.93
C ASN A 116 1.98 -7.39 2.45
N ALA A 117 1.37 -6.32 2.98
CA ALA A 117 1.45 -6.00 4.41
C ALA A 117 0.28 -6.62 5.20
N GLY A 118 -0.22 -7.79 4.79
CA GLY A 118 -1.57 -8.26 5.12
C GLY A 118 -1.98 -8.14 6.60
N ALA A 119 -1.43 -8.97 7.48
CA ALA A 119 -1.94 -9.11 8.85
C ALA A 119 -1.81 -7.85 9.74
N VAL A 120 -1.05 -6.83 9.34
CA VAL A 120 -0.77 -5.67 10.21
C VAL A 120 -2.00 -4.79 10.41
N PHE A 121 -2.99 -4.84 9.51
CA PHE A 121 -4.20 -4.00 9.56
C PHE A 121 -5.39 -4.64 10.29
N CYS A 122 -5.27 -5.92 10.69
CA CYS A 122 -6.41 -6.68 11.20
C CYS A 122 -6.98 -6.10 12.50
N ALA A 123 -6.13 -5.70 13.45
CA ALA A 123 -6.56 -5.14 14.72
C ALA A 123 -7.23 -3.78 14.53
N ASP A 124 -6.59 -2.86 13.81
CA ASP A 124 -7.14 -1.53 13.52
C ASP A 124 -8.49 -1.63 12.78
N THR A 125 -8.61 -2.57 11.84
CA THR A 125 -9.88 -2.82 11.13
C THR A 125 -10.96 -3.32 12.07
N ALA A 126 -10.63 -4.18 13.04
CA ALA A 126 -11.57 -4.64 14.06
C ALA A 126 -12.01 -3.50 14.99
N ASP A 127 -11.10 -2.61 15.37
CA ASP A 127 -11.41 -1.42 16.18
C ASP A 127 -12.38 -0.49 15.45
N TYR A 128 -12.14 -0.24 14.15
CA TYR A 128 -13.09 0.52 13.33
C TYR A 128 -14.45 -0.16 13.21
N ALA A 129 -14.49 -1.49 13.01
CA ALA A 129 -15.75 -2.22 12.91
C ALA A 129 -16.59 -2.10 14.19
N VAL A 130 -15.97 -2.30 15.36
CA VAL A 130 -16.63 -2.14 16.65
C VAL A 130 -17.03 -0.69 16.90
N GLY A 131 -16.14 0.27 16.62
CA GLY A 131 -16.41 1.70 16.78
C GLY A 131 -17.59 2.18 15.94
N LEU A 132 -17.64 1.79 14.66
CA LEU A 132 -18.74 2.12 13.75
C LEU A 132 -20.05 1.45 14.14
N LEU A 133 -20.01 0.19 14.60
CA LEU A 133 -21.19 -0.48 15.13
C LEU A 133 -21.79 0.28 16.32
N ILE A 134 -20.94 0.69 17.28
CA ILE A 134 -21.37 1.49 18.43
C ILE A 134 -21.89 2.85 17.97
N ASP A 135 -21.20 3.51 17.03
CA ASP A 135 -21.62 4.81 16.50
C ASP A 135 -23.03 4.76 15.91
N VAL A 136 -23.32 3.75 15.10
CA VAL A 136 -24.64 3.56 14.46
C VAL A 136 -25.70 3.26 15.50
N LEU A 137 -25.46 2.30 16.39
CA LEU A 137 -26.47 1.86 17.36
C LEU A 137 -26.74 2.93 18.42
N ARG A 138 -25.70 3.60 18.93
CA ARG A 138 -25.81 4.63 19.97
C ARG A 138 -25.95 6.04 19.42
N ARG A 139 -25.85 6.20 18.10
CA ARG A 139 -25.98 7.46 17.36
C ARG A 139 -24.98 8.52 17.85
N VAL A 140 -23.76 8.13 18.18
CA VAL A 140 -22.77 8.99 18.85
C VAL A 140 -22.44 10.21 18.02
N SER A 141 -22.07 10.02 16.74
CA SER A 141 -21.72 11.09 15.80
C SER A 141 -22.90 12.01 15.49
N ALA A 142 -24.12 11.47 15.47
CA ALA A 142 -25.33 12.26 15.29
C ALA A 142 -25.66 13.10 16.54
N ALA A 143 -25.47 12.55 17.73
CA ALA A 143 -25.62 13.27 19.00
C ALA A 143 -24.57 14.37 19.15
N ASP A 144 -23.30 14.09 18.81
CA ASP A 144 -22.22 15.10 18.79
C ASP A 144 -22.59 16.29 17.91
N ARG A 145 -23.01 16.04 16.65
CA ARG A 145 -23.49 17.09 15.75
C ARG A 145 -24.68 17.87 16.30
N TYR A 146 -25.61 17.20 17.00
CA TYR A 146 -26.79 17.83 17.61
C TYR A 146 -26.43 18.76 18.77
N VAL A 147 -25.49 18.36 19.62
CA VAL A 147 -25.00 19.19 20.73
C VAL A 147 -24.21 20.37 20.18
N ARG A 148 -23.28 20.12 19.24
CA ARG A 148 -22.46 21.18 18.63
C ARG A 148 -23.28 22.22 17.88
N SER A 149 -24.43 21.85 17.33
CA SER A 149 -25.34 22.80 16.69
C SER A 149 -26.20 23.61 17.67
N GLY A 150 -25.95 23.54 18.98
CA GLY A 150 -26.71 24.28 19.99
C GLY A 150 -28.17 23.86 20.16
N ARG A 151 -28.59 22.76 19.53
CA ARG A 151 -30.00 22.31 19.56
C ARG A 151 -30.38 21.73 20.91
N TRP A 152 -29.43 21.17 21.66
CA TRP A 152 -29.74 20.57 22.96
C TRP A 152 -30.38 21.56 23.96
N PRO A 153 -29.82 22.75 24.22
CA PRO A 153 -30.47 23.73 25.10
C PRO A 153 -31.76 24.32 24.54
N GLN A 154 -31.96 24.30 23.22
CA GLN A 154 -33.09 24.96 22.55
C GLN A 154 -34.29 24.03 22.29
N GLN A 155 -34.01 22.80 21.85
CA GLN A 155 -34.96 21.81 21.36
C GLN A 155 -35.07 20.59 22.28
N GLY A 156 -34.24 20.53 23.33
CA GLY A 156 -34.29 19.47 24.34
C GLY A 156 -33.54 18.20 23.92
N LYS A 157 -33.95 17.07 24.51
CA LYS A 157 -33.20 15.80 24.51
C LYS A 157 -33.08 15.21 23.10
N PHE A 158 -31.87 14.75 22.75
CA PHE A 158 -31.64 13.96 21.54
C PHE A 158 -32.25 12.54 21.69
N PRO A 159 -32.84 11.95 20.63
CA PRO A 159 -33.48 10.63 20.73
C PRO A 159 -32.48 9.52 21.11
N LEU A 160 -32.96 8.54 21.88
CA LEU A 160 -32.14 7.41 22.32
C LEU A 160 -31.77 6.49 21.13
N GLY A 161 -30.57 5.92 21.22
CA GLY A 161 -30.12 4.84 20.35
C GLY A 161 -30.49 3.45 20.87
N SER A 162 -30.17 2.43 20.09
CA SER A 162 -30.35 1.02 20.42
C SER A 162 -29.16 0.48 21.22
N LYS A 163 -29.41 -0.48 22.12
CA LYS A 163 -28.32 -1.21 22.78
C LYS A 163 -27.59 -2.12 21.78
N VAL A 164 -26.30 -2.33 22.01
CA VAL A 164 -25.57 -3.43 21.37
C VAL A 164 -26.09 -4.72 22.02
N ASP A 165 -26.87 -5.50 21.28
CA ASP A 165 -27.40 -6.76 21.80
C ASP A 165 -26.38 -7.88 21.57
N PRO A 166 -25.96 -8.63 22.61
CA PRO A 166 -25.04 -9.74 22.44
C PRO A 166 -25.59 -10.85 21.52
N HIS A 167 -26.91 -10.99 21.38
CA HIS A 167 -27.51 -11.93 20.42
C HIS A 167 -27.33 -11.50 18.96
N LEU A 168 -27.02 -10.22 18.70
CA LEU A 168 -26.73 -9.68 17.38
C LEU A 168 -25.26 -9.90 16.97
N LEU A 169 -24.36 -10.17 17.92
CA LEU A 169 -22.91 -10.28 17.71
C LEU A 169 -22.42 -11.72 17.44
N PHE A 170 -23.26 -12.74 17.66
CA PHE A 170 -22.93 -14.11 17.30
C PHE A 170 -23.16 -14.33 15.82
N VAL A 171 -22.12 -14.09 15.00
CA VAL A 171 -22.03 -14.74 13.68
C VAL A 171 -21.97 -16.24 13.94
N SER A 172 -23.03 -16.93 13.55
CA SER A 172 -23.19 -18.38 13.63
C SER A 172 -21.90 -19.09 13.22
N ARG A 173 -21.18 -19.68 14.17
CA ARG A 173 -20.30 -20.79 13.86
C ARG A 173 -21.21 -21.96 13.55
N SER A 174 -21.41 -22.27 12.26
CA SER A 174 -22.03 -23.53 11.87
C SER A 174 -21.22 -24.68 12.45
N PRO A 175 -21.77 -25.50 13.36
CA PRO A 175 -21.16 -26.77 13.73
C PRO A 175 -21.76 -27.83 12.81
N ASN A 176 -20.97 -28.35 11.86
CA ASN A 176 -21.05 -29.69 11.26
C ASN A 176 -20.64 -29.69 9.79
N ILE A 177 -19.36 -30.01 9.53
CA ILE A 177 -19.02 -30.95 8.46
C ILE A 177 -18.17 -32.04 9.12
N ILE A 178 -18.86 -33.10 9.57
CA ILE A 178 -18.29 -34.44 9.73
C ILE A 178 -19.33 -35.39 9.12
N GLY A 179 -18.93 -36.13 8.09
CA GLY A 179 -19.55 -37.39 7.68
C GLY A 179 -20.42 -37.38 6.43
N ALA A 180 -19.81 -37.65 5.27
CA ALA A 180 -20.06 -38.86 4.45
C ALA A 180 -18.94 -39.00 3.41
#